data_AF-A0A2P6NK49-F1
#
_entry.id   AF-A0A2P6NK49-F1
#
_cell.length_a   1.000
_cell.length_b   1.000
_cell.length_c   1.000
_cell.angle_alpha   90.00
_cell.angle_beta   90.00
_cell.angle_gamma   90.00
#
_symmetry.space_group_name_H-M   'P 1'
#
loop_
_entity.id
_entity.type
_entity.pdbx_description
1 polymer ?
#
loop_
_entity_poly.entity_id
_entity_poly.type
_entity_poly.pdbx_seq_one_letter_code
_entity_poly.pdbx_strand_id
1 'polypeptide(L)'
;MFKFFRRKKKRNMSPDRASPPPLMKTRSEEQLNYFYNELNQHGTIEEYKRAKEQVFVKHELLEYSPLQSILSELKRKIEREPFTQSFSQFLLQLMATAFELPDVNDARSYRCIDGYHLFPSIGKLHNMLEWRKDLLFAALRHVERTEGATQMGPLLSLLAVGGESCEARRMMAFHAAVLRCKIDIAIDDALEVEETEKQKARRQLWEAATDYVESVKVRAFQRVFIDPTHTCLHQLGCMTRDDADVHGGNTYSALLFATLAIMLPRGLFLQDEAKGVCDYLRPPETRQEALMAVSPKDSFKSFKMGFQRGSLMADYFIFPGRTPLDVAKRAISRRAEDQDGRKHLSLYLEAFTRYFTKEEIIQPLFLHLSGEGQALNVILKDLYPDEKVEDVREWVYDVEKDYEFSEERAVLLLRHAGVAE
;
A
#
# COMPACT_ATOMS: atom_id res chain seq x y z
N MET A 1 44.25 43.09 -11.78
CA MET A 1 42.98 43.69 -12.21
C MET A 1 42.55 43.01 -13.51
N PHE A 2 41.85 41.87 -13.44
CA PHE A 2 40.93 41.33 -14.48
C PHE A 2 40.30 40.05 -13.91
N LYS A 3 39.01 40.14 -13.55
CA LYS A 3 38.19 39.03 -13.05
C LYS A 3 37.70 38.20 -14.25
N PHE A 4 38.07 36.94 -14.32
CA PHE A 4 37.43 35.96 -15.21
C PHE A 4 36.26 35.30 -14.47
N PHE A 5 35.05 35.80 -14.70
CA PHE A 5 33.82 35.10 -14.30
C PHE A 5 33.53 33.97 -15.28
N ARG A 6 33.86 32.73 -14.90
CA ARG A 6 33.31 31.53 -15.56
C ARG A 6 31.88 31.33 -15.06
N ARG A 7 30.89 31.70 -15.89
CA ARG A 7 29.49 31.28 -15.72
C ARG A 7 29.41 29.75 -15.76
N LYS A 8 29.16 29.10 -14.62
CA LYS A 8 28.72 27.70 -14.59
C LYS A 8 27.29 27.65 -15.11
N LYS A 9 27.11 26.89 -16.19
CA LYS A 9 25.80 26.54 -16.78
C LYS A 9 25.01 25.77 -15.71
N LYS A 10 23.90 26.32 -15.22
CA LYS A 10 22.94 25.59 -14.38
C LYS A 10 22.41 24.42 -15.21
N ARG A 11 22.79 23.20 -14.85
CA ARG A 11 22.04 22.00 -15.25
C ARG A 11 20.74 22.06 -14.47
N ASN A 12 19.61 22.15 -15.17
CA ASN A 12 18.32 21.78 -14.62
C ASN A 12 18.43 20.29 -14.31
N MET A 13 18.68 19.96 -13.04
CA MET A 13 18.50 18.60 -12.56
C MET A 13 16.99 18.39 -12.53
N SER A 14 16.50 17.50 -13.38
CA SER A 14 15.29 16.75 -13.03
C SER A 14 15.54 16.12 -11.66
N PRO A 15 14.52 15.93 -10.80
CA PRO A 15 14.71 15.13 -9.61
C PRO A 15 15.24 13.79 -10.08
N ASP A 16 16.51 13.53 -9.79
CA ASP A 16 17.16 12.27 -10.11
C ASP A 16 16.27 11.17 -9.54
N ARG A 17 15.98 10.17 -10.37
CA ARG A 17 15.26 8.96 -9.98
C ARG A 17 15.87 8.48 -8.67
N ALA A 18 15.17 8.74 -7.57
CA ALA A 18 15.58 8.26 -6.28
C ALA A 18 15.60 6.75 -6.39
N SER A 19 16.79 6.16 -6.38
CA SER A 19 16.94 4.74 -6.09
C SER A 19 16.12 4.46 -4.83
N PRO A 20 15.26 3.42 -4.82
CA PRO A 20 14.39 3.17 -3.68
C PRO A 20 15.23 3.14 -2.38
N PRO A 21 14.79 3.81 -1.30
CA PRO A 21 15.57 3.92 -0.08
C PRO A 21 15.80 2.52 0.53
N PRO A 22 17.04 2.18 0.93
CA PRO A 22 17.41 0.81 1.27
C PRO A 22 17.07 0.51 2.73
N LEU A 23 15.98 -0.22 3.00
CA LEU A 23 15.61 -0.64 4.36
C LEU A 23 15.12 -2.08 4.51
N MET A 24 15.52 -2.95 3.60
CA MET A 24 15.31 -4.39 3.73
C MET A 24 16.60 -5.14 3.41
N LYS A 25 17.72 -4.89 4.11
CA LYS A 25 18.95 -5.69 3.99
C LYS A 25 18.73 -7.15 4.43
N THR A 26 18.01 -7.90 3.60
CA THR A 26 17.59 -9.29 3.69
C THR A 26 17.04 -9.69 2.31
N ARG A 27 17.04 -10.98 2.01
CA ARG A 27 16.61 -11.64 0.76
C ARG A 27 15.37 -11.05 0.05
N SER A 28 14.46 -10.37 0.75
CA SER A 28 13.30 -9.71 0.16
C SER A 28 13.65 -8.46 -0.67
N GLU A 29 14.63 -7.63 -0.29
CA GLU A 29 15.01 -6.44 -1.08
C GLU A 29 15.66 -6.82 -2.40
N GLU A 30 16.53 -7.84 -2.39
CA GLU A 30 17.10 -8.39 -3.62
C GLU A 30 16.02 -8.88 -4.59
N GLN A 31 14.96 -9.49 -4.04
CA GLN A 31 13.82 -9.97 -4.84
C GLN A 31 12.94 -8.83 -5.35
N LEU A 32 12.72 -7.78 -4.57
CA LEU A 32 11.99 -6.60 -5.02
C LEU A 32 12.79 -5.83 -6.09
N ASN A 33 14.10 -5.66 -5.86
CA ASN A 33 15.03 -5.06 -6.81
C ASN A 33 15.11 -5.85 -8.11
N TYR A 34 15.02 -7.18 -8.06
CA TYR A 34 14.91 -8.00 -9.26
C TYR A 34 13.72 -7.56 -10.12
N PHE A 35 12.51 -7.44 -9.56
CA PHE A 35 11.33 -7.02 -10.32
C PHE A 35 11.43 -5.57 -10.83
N TYR A 36 11.93 -4.65 -10.02
CA TYR A 36 12.19 -3.28 -10.47
C TYR A 36 13.19 -3.23 -11.63
N ASN A 37 14.27 -4.01 -11.54
CA ASN A 37 15.28 -4.07 -12.60
C ASN A 37 14.70 -4.66 -13.88
N GLU A 38 13.90 -5.73 -13.80
CA GLU A 38 13.20 -6.29 -14.96
C GLU A 38 12.29 -5.26 -15.63
N LEU A 39 11.47 -4.53 -14.86
CA LEU A 39 10.61 -3.48 -15.38
C LEU A 39 11.40 -2.32 -16.00
N ASN A 40 12.53 -1.93 -15.39
CA ASN A 40 13.38 -0.86 -15.89
C ASN A 40 14.15 -1.24 -17.16
N GLN A 41 14.66 -2.47 -17.24
CA GLN A 41 15.47 -2.94 -18.37
C GLN A 41 14.62 -3.32 -19.57
N HIS A 42 13.44 -3.89 -19.34
CA HIS A 42 12.64 -4.49 -20.40
C HIS A 42 11.31 -3.77 -20.64
N GLY A 43 10.92 -2.85 -19.77
CA GLY A 43 9.65 -2.16 -19.82
C GLY A 43 8.48 -3.07 -19.46
N THR A 44 7.30 -2.45 -19.37
CA THR A 44 6.04 -3.17 -19.16
C THR A 44 5.75 -4.10 -20.33
N ILE A 45 5.36 -5.33 -20.01
CA ILE A 45 4.98 -6.35 -20.99
C ILE A 45 3.76 -5.90 -21.79
N GLU A 46 3.69 -6.26 -23.07
CA GLU A 46 2.63 -5.85 -24.00
C GLU A 46 1.23 -6.07 -23.44
N GLU A 47 0.96 -7.26 -22.88
CA GLU A 47 -0.35 -7.59 -22.31
C GLU A 47 -0.78 -6.66 -21.17
N TYR A 48 0.16 -5.99 -20.48
CA TYR A 48 -0.12 -5.13 -19.32
C TYR A 48 -0.07 -3.63 -19.63
N LYS A 49 0.30 -3.23 -20.86
CA LYS A 49 0.46 -1.82 -21.23
C LYS A 49 -0.80 -1.00 -21.00
N ARG A 50 -1.95 -1.52 -21.40
CA ARG A 50 -3.23 -0.83 -21.23
C ARG A 50 -3.54 -0.52 -19.77
N ALA A 51 -3.31 -1.48 -18.87
CA ALA A 51 -3.49 -1.28 -17.44
C ALA A 51 -2.59 -0.15 -16.92
N LYS A 52 -1.33 -0.08 -17.38
CA LYS A 52 -0.40 0.98 -17.00
C LYS A 52 -0.78 2.35 -17.59
N GLU A 53 -1.10 2.40 -18.87
CA GLU A 53 -1.34 3.63 -19.64
C GLU A 53 -2.62 4.37 -19.24
N GLN A 54 -3.60 3.68 -18.67
CA GLN A 54 -4.85 4.32 -18.23
C GLN A 54 -4.74 5.01 -16.86
N VAL A 55 -3.63 4.84 -16.14
CA VAL A 55 -3.40 5.48 -14.85
C VAL A 55 -3.13 6.98 -15.06
N PHE A 56 -3.91 7.83 -14.40
CA PHE A 56 -3.78 9.28 -14.45
C PHE A 56 -2.86 9.86 -13.37
N VAL A 57 -2.82 9.23 -12.19
CA VAL A 57 -1.94 9.69 -11.10
C VAL A 57 -0.48 9.36 -11.41
N LYS A 58 0.42 10.19 -10.88
CA LYS A 58 1.86 9.93 -11.02
C LYS A 58 2.24 8.55 -10.54
N HIS A 59 3.07 7.87 -11.32
CA HIS A 59 3.47 6.50 -11.01
C HIS A 59 4.14 6.36 -9.65
N GLU A 60 4.93 7.36 -9.23
CA GLU A 60 5.66 7.31 -7.96
C GLU A 60 4.72 7.29 -6.74
N LEU A 61 3.48 7.78 -6.85
CA LEU A 61 2.46 7.65 -5.79
C LEU A 61 1.96 6.19 -5.66
N LEU A 62 1.98 5.44 -6.77
CA LEU A 62 1.60 4.02 -6.77
C LEU A 62 2.74 3.11 -6.33
N GLU A 63 3.99 3.47 -6.65
CA GLU A 63 5.20 2.76 -6.22
C GLU A 63 5.49 2.96 -4.73
N TYR A 64 5.04 4.06 -4.15
CA TYR A 64 5.26 4.37 -2.74
C TYR A 64 4.43 3.47 -1.80
N SER A 65 4.95 3.26 -0.58
CA SER A 65 4.22 2.66 0.54
C SER A 65 4.67 3.32 1.84
N PRO A 66 3.75 3.85 2.67
CA PRO A 66 4.07 4.48 3.95
C PRO A 66 4.88 3.58 4.88
N LEU A 67 4.73 2.26 4.74
CA LEU A 67 5.40 1.26 5.56
C LEU A 67 6.91 1.49 5.61
N GLN A 68 7.57 1.74 4.47
CA GLN A 68 9.02 1.90 4.43
C GLN A 68 9.49 3.18 5.14
N SER A 69 8.80 4.29 4.90
CA SER A 69 9.09 5.57 5.54
C SER A 69 8.91 5.50 7.05
N ILE A 70 7.83 4.86 7.51
CA ILE A 70 7.58 4.65 8.94
C ILE A 70 8.67 3.76 9.54
N LEU A 71 9.06 2.67 8.89
CA LEU A 71 10.16 1.80 9.37
C LEU A 71 11.49 2.57 9.48
N SER A 72 11.77 3.45 8.50
CA SER A 72 12.94 4.34 8.52
C SER A 72 12.96 5.22 9.76
N GLU A 73 11.83 5.88 10.02
CA GLU A 73 11.72 6.83 11.10
C GLU A 73 11.67 6.14 12.48
N LEU A 74 11.02 4.97 12.58
CA LEU A 74 11.11 4.14 13.78
C LEU A 74 12.56 3.77 14.11
N LYS A 75 13.38 3.44 13.09
CA LYS A 75 14.80 3.17 13.30
C LYS A 75 15.55 4.39 13.82
N ARG A 76 15.35 5.57 13.23
CA ARG A 76 15.92 6.84 13.73
C ARG A 76 15.48 7.13 15.16
N LYS A 77 14.22 6.87 15.50
CA LYS A 77 13.69 7.03 16.86
C LYS A 77 14.36 6.08 17.86
N ILE A 78 14.65 4.83 17.46
CA ILE A 78 15.41 3.90 18.31
C ILE A 78 16.82 4.42 18.59
N GLU A 79 17.48 5.01 17.58
CA GLU A 79 18.82 5.59 17.71
C GLU A 79 18.81 6.84 18.60
N ARG A 80 17.80 7.70 18.46
CA ARG A 80 17.64 8.95 19.25
C ARG A 80 17.16 8.69 20.68
N GLU A 81 16.27 7.72 20.89
CA GLU A 81 15.66 7.39 22.19
C GLU A 81 15.72 5.86 22.45
N PRO A 82 16.91 5.32 22.80
CA PRO A 82 17.07 3.89 23.08
C PRO A 82 16.11 3.38 24.15
N PHE A 83 15.78 2.08 24.09
CA PHE A 83 14.88 1.46 25.05
C PHE A 83 15.48 1.43 26.45
N THR A 84 14.76 1.98 27.42
CA THR A 84 15.16 1.97 28.84
C THR A 84 14.65 0.75 29.60
N GLN A 85 13.65 0.05 29.05
CA GLN A 85 13.05 -1.14 29.65
C GLN A 85 13.00 -2.29 28.65
N SER A 86 12.90 -3.53 29.16
CA SER A 86 12.75 -4.71 28.31
C SER A 86 11.37 -4.76 27.63
N PHE A 87 11.29 -5.41 26.47
CA PHE A 87 10.02 -5.61 25.76
C PHE A 87 8.95 -6.28 26.64
N SER A 88 9.34 -7.28 27.45
CA SER A 88 8.41 -7.97 28.35
C SER A 88 7.85 -7.07 29.45
N GLN A 89 8.68 -6.20 30.05
CA GLN A 89 8.21 -5.25 31.06
C GLN A 89 7.24 -4.23 30.44
N PHE A 90 7.61 -3.69 29.28
CA PHE A 90 6.76 -2.78 28.52
C PHE A 90 5.40 -3.42 28.17
N LEU A 91 5.42 -4.61 27.59
CA LEU A 91 4.21 -5.29 27.14
C LEU A 91 3.23 -5.57 28.30
N LEU A 92 3.73 -5.99 29.46
CA LEU A 92 2.88 -6.21 30.63
C LEU A 92 2.22 -4.93 31.13
N GLN A 93 2.97 -3.83 31.21
CA GLN A 93 2.43 -2.52 31.57
C GLN A 93 1.37 -2.06 30.57
N LEU A 94 1.70 -2.14 29.28
CA LEU A 94 0.81 -1.77 28.19
C LEU A 94 -0.50 -2.56 28.24
N MET A 95 -0.43 -3.87 28.46
CA MET A 95 -1.62 -4.72 28.61
C MET A 95 -2.42 -4.36 29.87
N ALA A 96 -1.76 -4.15 31.00
CA ALA A 96 -2.44 -3.78 32.24
C ALA A 96 -3.22 -2.47 32.07
N THR A 97 -2.64 -1.47 31.41
CA THR A 97 -3.32 -0.21 31.11
C THR A 97 -4.40 -0.37 30.03
N ALA A 98 -4.13 -1.11 28.95
CA ALA A 98 -5.06 -1.27 27.83
C ALA A 98 -6.36 -1.99 28.22
N PHE A 99 -6.30 -2.90 29.20
CA PHE A 99 -7.43 -3.72 29.66
C PHE A 99 -7.86 -3.39 31.09
N GLU A 100 -7.38 -2.28 31.65
CA GLU A 100 -7.73 -1.80 33.01
C GLU A 100 -7.56 -2.88 34.10
N LEU A 101 -6.47 -3.63 34.02
CA LEU A 101 -6.19 -4.72 34.96
C LEU A 101 -5.70 -4.16 36.31
N PRO A 102 -6.14 -4.74 37.44
CA PRO A 102 -5.79 -4.24 38.77
C PRO A 102 -4.32 -4.51 39.13
N ASP A 103 -3.73 -5.60 38.64
CA ASP A 103 -2.29 -5.90 38.75
C ASP A 103 -1.68 -6.16 37.37
N VAL A 104 -0.47 -5.64 37.14
CA VAL A 104 0.36 -5.92 35.96
C VAL A 104 0.63 -7.43 35.80
N ASN A 105 0.64 -8.20 36.88
CA ASN A 105 0.81 -9.65 36.82
C ASN A 105 -0.39 -10.37 36.18
N ASP A 106 -1.61 -9.82 36.28
CA ASP A 106 -2.81 -10.42 35.68
C ASP A 106 -2.71 -10.45 34.15
N ALA A 107 -1.96 -9.50 33.57
CA ALA A 107 -1.68 -9.44 32.14
C ALA A 107 -1.01 -10.73 31.61
N ARG A 108 -0.25 -11.46 32.44
CA ARG A 108 0.46 -12.68 32.01
C ARG A 108 -0.49 -13.80 31.59
N SER A 109 -1.66 -13.87 32.23
CA SER A 109 -2.68 -14.89 31.95
C SER A 109 -3.81 -14.39 31.07
N TYR A 110 -3.87 -13.09 30.76
CA TYR A 110 -4.96 -12.48 30.02
C TYR A 110 -5.11 -13.07 28.62
N ARG A 111 -6.36 -13.32 28.20
CA ARG A 111 -6.71 -13.87 26.89
C ARG A 111 -7.49 -12.86 26.06
N CYS A 112 -7.22 -12.80 24.76
CA CYS A 112 -8.08 -12.05 23.84
C CYS A 112 -9.39 -12.79 23.58
N ILE A 113 -10.31 -12.13 22.86
CA ILE A 113 -11.63 -12.67 22.47
C ILE A 113 -11.48 -14.00 21.71
N ASP A 114 -10.43 -14.14 20.90
CA ASP A 114 -10.15 -15.37 20.14
C ASP A 114 -9.50 -16.48 20.99
N GLY A 115 -9.37 -16.27 22.31
CA GLY A 115 -8.89 -17.28 23.27
C GLY A 115 -7.37 -17.38 23.41
N TYR A 116 -6.59 -16.65 22.60
CA TYR A 116 -5.12 -16.65 22.68
C TYR A 116 -4.63 -15.88 23.91
N HIS A 117 -3.55 -16.37 24.53
CA HIS A 117 -2.90 -15.67 25.63
C HIS A 117 -2.05 -14.52 25.09
N LEU A 118 -2.43 -13.29 25.38
CA LEU A 118 -1.82 -12.10 24.77
C LEU A 118 -0.30 -12.03 25.00
N PHE A 119 0.13 -12.08 26.27
CA PHE A 119 1.54 -11.91 26.62
C PHE A 119 2.48 -12.95 25.97
N PRO A 120 2.29 -14.28 26.15
CA PRO A 120 3.19 -15.26 25.55
C PRO A 120 3.12 -15.28 24.02
N SER A 121 1.94 -15.06 23.42
CA SER A 121 1.78 -15.07 21.95
C SER A 121 2.43 -13.85 21.29
N ILE A 122 2.28 -12.65 21.85
CA ILE A 122 3.01 -11.46 21.37
C ILE A 122 4.51 -11.58 21.63
N GLY A 123 4.91 -12.15 22.78
CA GLY A 123 6.33 -12.46 23.06
C GLY A 123 6.94 -13.41 22.05
N LYS A 124 6.20 -14.46 21.66
CA LYS A 124 6.57 -15.40 20.59
C LYS A 124 6.72 -14.67 19.26
N LEU A 125 5.75 -13.85 18.85
CA LEU A 125 5.84 -13.03 17.64
C LEU A 125 7.10 -12.17 17.64
N HIS A 126 7.34 -11.39 18.70
CA HIS A 126 8.50 -10.53 18.83
C HIS A 126 9.82 -11.28 18.65
N ASN A 127 9.94 -12.47 19.25
CA ASN A 127 11.16 -13.28 19.13
C ASN A 127 11.36 -13.85 17.71
N MET A 128 10.27 -14.12 16.99
CA MET A 128 10.32 -14.66 15.62
C MET A 128 10.60 -13.59 14.56
N LEU A 129 10.44 -12.30 14.90
CA LEU A 129 10.67 -11.19 13.97
C LEU A 129 12.16 -10.88 13.71
N GLU A 130 13.09 -11.61 14.34
CA GLU A 130 14.53 -11.46 14.18
C GLU A 130 14.98 -9.99 14.36
N TRP A 131 15.53 -9.37 13.31
CA TRP A 131 15.99 -7.98 13.30
C TRP A 131 14.84 -6.96 13.39
N ARG A 132 13.61 -7.36 13.09
CA ARG A 132 12.42 -6.48 13.12
C ARG A 132 11.82 -6.33 14.52
N LYS A 133 12.28 -7.12 15.50
CA LYS A 133 11.74 -7.14 16.86
C LYS A 133 11.79 -5.76 17.53
N ASP A 134 12.89 -5.03 17.34
CA ASP A 134 13.10 -3.70 17.92
C ASP A 134 12.19 -2.66 17.24
N LEU A 135 11.89 -2.86 15.95
CA LEU A 135 10.93 -2.02 15.21
C LEU A 135 9.50 -2.24 15.70
N LEU A 136 9.12 -3.49 16.03
CA LEU A 136 7.82 -3.75 16.64
C LEU A 136 7.72 -3.08 18.02
N PHE A 137 8.77 -3.15 18.83
CA PHE A 137 8.80 -2.48 20.13
C PHE A 137 8.66 -0.95 19.96
N ALA A 138 9.43 -0.34 19.06
CA ALA A 138 9.32 1.08 18.77
C ALA A 138 7.93 1.47 18.27
N ALA A 139 7.32 0.66 17.39
CA ALA A 139 5.98 0.89 16.88
C ALA A 139 4.93 0.88 18.00
N LEU A 140 4.92 -0.14 18.85
CA LEU A 140 3.97 -0.23 19.96
C LEU A 140 4.10 0.94 20.95
N ARG A 141 5.32 1.32 21.30
CA ARG A 141 5.60 2.48 22.15
C ARG A 141 5.13 3.78 21.51
N HIS A 142 5.28 3.91 20.20
CA HIS A 142 4.80 5.08 19.48
C HIS A 142 3.27 5.14 19.47
N VAL A 143 2.60 4.04 19.11
CA VAL A 143 1.13 3.98 19.08
C VAL A 143 0.53 4.22 20.46
N GLU A 144 1.10 3.64 21.52
CA GLU A 144 0.69 3.90 22.90
C GLU A 144 0.73 5.40 23.23
N ARG A 145 1.81 6.09 22.85
CA ARG A 145 1.98 7.53 23.12
C ARG A 145 1.02 8.41 22.32
N THR A 146 0.70 8.03 21.09
CA THR A 146 -0.13 8.86 20.18
C THR A 146 -1.62 8.59 20.32
N GLU A 147 -2.02 7.35 20.59
CA GLU A 147 -3.44 6.94 20.64
C GLU A 147 -3.93 6.62 22.06
N GLY A 148 -3.01 6.43 23.01
CA GLY A 148 -3.31 5.98 24.35
C GLY A 148 -3.43 4.46 24.46
N ALA A 149 -3.10 3.92 25.64
CA ALA A 149 -3.10 2.48 25.89
C ALA A 149 -4.49 1.83 25.72
N THR A 150 -5.57 2.53 26.03
CA THR A 150 -6.95 1.99 25.91
C THR A 150 -7.33 1.63 24.47
N GLN A 151 -6.67 2.22 23.47
CA GLN A 151 -6.90 1.91 22.06
C GLN A 151 -6.09 0.71 21.55
N MET A 152 -5.22 0.13 22.39
CA MET A 152 -4.28 -0.91 22.00
C MET A 152 -4.90 -2.31 21.95
N GLY A 153 -6.04 -2.54 22.60
CA GLY A 153 -6.68 -3.85 22.72
C GLY A 153 -6.83 -4.61 21.39
N PRO A 154 -7.39 -4.00 20.32
CA PRO A 154 -7.48 -4.63 19.01
C PRO A 154 -6.13 -4.95 18.38
N LEU A 155 -5.12 -4.08 18.53
CA LEU A 155 -3.79 -4.32 17.99
C LEU A 155 -3.07 -5.45 18.72
N LEU A 156 -3.14 -5.48 20.05
CA LEU A 156 -2.57 -6.54 20.87
C LEU A 156 -3.21 -7.90 20.53
N SER A 157 -4.53 -7.92 20.31
CA SER A 157 -5.25 -9.13 19.87
C SER A 157 -4.75 -9.61 18.50
N LEU A 158 -4.60 -8.70 17.53
CA LEU A 158 -4.05 -9.02 16.21
C LEU A 158 -2.62 -9.57 16.29
N LEU A 159 -1.76 -8.98 17.14
CA LEU A 159 -0.39 -9.45 17.34
C LEU A 159 -0.35 -10.83 18.01
N ALA A 160 -1.24 -11.11 18.96
CA ALA A 160 -1.35 -12.42 19.57
C ALA A 160 -1.75 -13.50 18.56
N VAL A 161 -2.75 -13.22 17.71
CA VAL A 161 -3.13 -14.10 16.60
C VAL A 161 -1.93 -14.32 15.66
N GLY A 162 -1.19 -13.26 15.32
CA GLY A 162 0.03 -13.35 14.53
C GLY A 162 1.07 -14.30 15.15
N GLY A 163 1.32 -14.18 16.45
CA GLY A 163 2.29 -15.02 17.17
C GLY A 163 2.00 -16.52 17.15
N GLU A 164 0.73 -16.90 17.07
CA GLU A 164 0.31 -18.32 16.98
C GLU A 164 0.10 -18.81 15.55
N SER A 165 0.30 -17.94 14.57
CA SER A 165 0.01 -18.24 13.17
C SER A 165 1.25 -18.53 12.31
N CYS A 166 1.04 -18.77 11.02
CA CYS A 166 2.09 -18.87 10.01
C CYS A 166 2.86 -17.55 9.81
N GLU A 167 3.98 -17.61 9.10
CA GLU A 167 4.87 -16.45 8.88
C GLU A 167 4.18 -15.28 8.17
N ALA A 168 3.33 -15.54 7.17
CA ALA A 168 2.60 -14.49 6.48
C ALA A 168 1.66 -13.71 7.41
N ARG A 169 0.96 -14.40 8.33
CA ARG A 169 0.11 -13.76 9.35
C ARG A 169 0.94 -12.97 10.36
N ARG A 170 2.13 -13.46 10.75
CA ARG A 170 3.08 -12.71 11.59
C ARG A 170 3.50 -11.40 10.94
N MET A 171 3.91 -11.46 9.68
CA MET A 171 4.31 -10.28 8.92
C MET A 171 3.15 -9.31 8.73
N MET A 172 1.93 -9.80 8.47
CA MET A 172 0.74 -8.96 8.41
C MET A 172 0.47 -8.23 9.74
N ALA A 173 0.52 -8.95 10.87
CA ALA A 173 0.30 -8.35 12.19
C ALA A 173 1.39 -7.31 12.52
N PHE A 174 2.65 -7.60 12.19
CA PHE A 174 3.75 -6.65 12.31
C PHE A 174 3.52 -5.39 11.47
N HIS A 175 3.20 -5.52 10.18
CA HIS A 175 2.94 -4.37 9.31
C HIS A 175 1.76 -3.54 9.80
N ALA A 176 0.69 -4.18 10.31
CA ALA A 176 -0.45 -3.47 10.88
C ALA A 176 -0.06 -2.61 12.10
N ALA A 177 0.82 -3.12 12.97
CA ALA A 177 1.36 -2.33 14.08
C ALA A 177 2.17 -1.12 13.59
N VAL A 178 3.01 -1.32 12.58
CA VAL A 178 3.85 -0.27 12.01
C VAL A 178 2.99 0.79 11.33
N LEU A 179 2.03 0.42 10.48
CA LEU A 179 1.17 1.36 9.75
C LEU A 179 0.25 2.18 10.64
N ARG A 180 0.01 1.72 11.88
CA ARG A 180 -0.73 2.49 12.88
C ARG A 180 0.11 3.62 13.50
N CYS A 181 1.42 3.64 13.25
CA CYS A 181 2.27 4.73 13.69
C CYS A 181 1.99 5.99 12.84
N LYS A 182 1.27 6.95 13.42
CA LYS A 182 1.03 8.27 12.82
C LYS A 182 2.28 9.14 12.96
N ILE A 183 3.31 8.81 12.18
CA ILE A 183 4.57 9.53 12.19
C ILE A 183 4.56 10.57 11.09
N ASP A 184 4.73 11.84 11.47
CA ASP A 184 5.07 12.89 10.52
C ASP A 184 6.45 12.56 9.94
N ILE A 185 6.49 12.07 8.70
CA ILE A 185 7.72 11.77 8.00
C ILE A 185 8.30 13.10 7.54
N ALA A 186 8.99 13.79 8.46
CA ALA A 186 9.85 14.88 8.07
C ALA A 186 10.90 14.33 7.11
N ILE A 187 10.94 14.85 5.88
CA ILE A 187 12.02 14.59 4.91
C ILE A 187 13.27 15.29 5.45
N ASP A 188 13.91 14.68 6.44
CA ASP A 188 14.98 15.23 7.29
C ASP A 188 16.36 15.34 6.57
N ASP A 189 16.42 15.17 5.24
CA ASP A 189 17.70 15.08 4.49
C ASP A 189 17.98 16.26 3.52
N ALA A 190 17.17 17.33 3.54
CA ALA A 190 17.58 18.56 2.90
C ALA A 190 18.39 19.40 3.91
N LEU A 191 19.72 19.41 3.76
CA LEU A 191 20.57 20.57 4.10
C LEU A 191 19.73 21.85 4.01
N GLU A 192 19.76 22.70 5.04
CA GLU A 192 19.03 23.98 5.19
C GLU A 192 19.13 24.90 3.95
N VAL A 193 18.54 24.48 2.85
CA VAL A 193 18.29 25.27 1.66
C VAL A 193 16.89 25.79 1.91
N GLU A 194 16.80 27.11 2.06
CA GLU A 194 15.56 27.84 2.25
C GLU A 194 14.55 27.40 1.19
N GLU A 195 13.64 26.51 1.60
CA GLU A 195 12.70 25.90 0.68
C GLU A 195 11.68 26.96 0.26
N THR A 196 11.55 27.17 -1.05
CA THR A 196 10.60 28.14 -1.60
C THR A 196 9.18 27.77 -1.20
N GLU A 197 8.28 28.76 -1.06
CA GLU A 197 6.87 28.50 -0.73
C GLU A 197 6.22 27.50 -1.68
N LYS A 198 6.60 27.54 -2.96
CA LYS A 198 6.17 26.59 -3.99
C LYS A 198 6.59 25.15 -3.68
N GLN A 199 7.83 24.94 -3.25
CA GLN A 199 8.33 23.60 -2.94
C GLN A 199 7.62 23.04 -1.70
N LYS A 200 7.40 23.88 -0.67
CA LYS A 200 6.60 23.53 0.51
C LYS A 200 5.18 23.13 0.12
N ALA A 201 4.53 23.94 -0.72
CA ALA A 201 3.19 23.66 -1.22
C ALA A 201 3.13 22.35 -2.01
N ARG A 202 4.09 22.08 -2.89
CA ARG A 202 4.17 20.80 -3.62
C ARG A 202 4.36 19.61 -2.69
N ARG A 203 5.22 19.72 -1.67
CA ARG A 203 5.41 18.64 -0.69
C ARG A 203 4.11 18.35 0.06
N GLN A 204 3.44 19.37 0.57
CA GLN A 204 2.17 19.24 1.29
C GLN A 204 1.10 18.57 0.42
N LEU A 205 0.98 18.98 -0.85
CA LEU A 205 0.04 18.34 -1.78
C LEU A 205 0.45 16.92 -2.15
N TRP A 206 1.74 16.63 -2.23
CA TRP A 206 2.24 15.28 -2.48
C TRP A 206 1.92 14.34 -1.32
N GLU A 207 2.10 14.78 -0.09
CA GLU A 207 1.75 14.03 1.13
C GLU A 207 0.24 13.74 1.19
N ALA A 208 -0.60 14.78 1.01
CA ALA A 208 -2.05 14.60 0.96
C ALA A 208 -2.51 13.71 -0.21
N ALA A 209 -1.90 13.84 -1.39
CA ALA A 209 -2.20 12.97 -2.52
C ALA A 209 -1.77 11.53 -2.24
N THR A 210 -0.66 11.32 -1.55
CA THR A 210 -0.17 10.00 -1.15
C THR A 210 -1.18 9.32 -0.24
N ASP A 211 -1.65 9.99 0.82
CA ASP A 211 -2.64 9.44 1.74
C ASP A 211 -3.94 9.06 1.03
N TYR A 212 -4.41 9.93 0.13
CA TYR A 212 -5.57 9.63 -0.69
C TYR A 212 -5.36 8.41 -1.60
N VAL A 213 -4.26 8.38 -2.36
CA VAL A 213 -3.93 7.31 -3.30
C VAL A 213 -3.74 5.97 -2.57
N GLU A 214 -3.12 5.95 -1.39
CA GLU A 214 -3.05 4.75 -0.53
C GLU A 214 -4.45 4.23 -0.17
N SER A 215 -5.35 5.13 0.22
CA SER A 215 -6.74 4.74 0.51
C SER A 215 -7.43 4.14 -0.72
N VAL A 216 -7.18 4.69 -1.92
CA VAL A 216 -7.73 4.17 -3.17
C VAL A 216 -7.12 2.81 -3.50
N LYS A 217 -5.80 2.63 -3.34
CA LYS A 217 -5.09 1.36 -3.52
C LYS A 217 -5.70 0.26 -2.66
N VAL A 218 -5.90 0.50 -1.37
CA VAL A 218 -6.52 -0.48 -0.47
C VAL A 218 -7.95 -0.83 -0.90
N ARG A 219 -8.77 0.18 -1.23
CA ARG A 219 -10.16 -0.07 -1.68
C ARG A 219 -10.22 -0.83 -3.00
N ALA A 220 -9.41 -0.44 -3.98
CA ALA A 220 -9.32 -1.10 -5.28
C ALA A 220 -8.84 -2.54 -5.12
N PHE A 221 -7.81 -2.75 -4.29
CA PHE A 221 -7.28 -4.08 -4.00
C PHE A 221 -8.32 -4.99 -3.36
N GLN A 222 -9.03 -4.48 -2.35
CA GLN A 222 -10.09 -5.21 -1.68
C GLN A 222 -11.18 -5.64 -2.66
N ARG A 223 -11.69 -4.69 -3.47
CA ARG A 223 -12.80 -4.95 -4.39
C ARG A 223 -12.46 -5.83 -5.59
N VAL A 224 -11.26 -5.70 -6.12
CA VAL A 224 -10.86 -6.42 -7.36
C VAL A 224 -10.34 -7.81 -7.05
N PHE A 225 -9.66 -8.00 -5.92
CA PHE A 225 -8.99 -9.25 -5.61
C PHE A 225 -9.59 -9.96 -4.40
N ILE A 226 -9.70 -9.28 -3.26
CA ILE A 226 -9.97 -9.94 -1.98
C ILE A 226 -11.43 -10.31 -1.80
N ASP A 227 -12.37 -9.38 -1.99
CA ASP A 227 -13.81 -9.64 -1.85
C ASP A 227 -14.31 -10.73 -2.82
N PRO A 228 -13.89 -10.73 -4.10
CA PRO A 228 -14.25 -11.81 -5.02
C PRO A 228 -13.65 -13.16 -4.60
N THR A 229 -12.41 -13.16 -4.09
CA THR A 229 -11.77 -14.37 -3.56
C THR A 229 -12.54 -14.92 -2.36
N HIS A 230 -12.91 -14.08 -1.40
CA HIS A 230 -13.76 -14.47 -0.26
C HIS A 230 -15.10 -15.05 -0.71
N THR A 231 -15.73 -14.39 -1.67
CA THR A 231 -17.02 -14.83 -2.23
C THR A 231 -16.90 -16.21 -2.87
N CYS A 232 -15.86 -16.43 -3.67
CA CYS A 232 -15.56 -17.70 -4.32
C CYS A 232 -15.31 -18.81 -3.28
N LEU A 233 -14.41 -18.59 -2.32
CA LEU A 233 -14.08 -19.57 -1.28
C LEU A 233 -15.29 -19.90 -0.39
N HIS A 234 -16.12 -18.92 -0.08
CA HIS A 234 -17.35 -19.12 0.68
C HIS A 234 -18.34 -20.04 -0.06
N GLN A 235 -18.54 -19.82 -1.35
CA GLN A 235 -19.45 -20.64 -2.17
C GLN A 235 -18.95 -22.07 -2.34
N LEU A 236 -17.63 -22.24 -2.40
CA LEU A 236 -16.98 -23.55 -2.47
C LEU A 236 -16.95 -24.26 -1.11
N GLY A 237 -17.36 -23.58 -0.03
CA GLY A 237 -17.30 -24.12 1.33
C GLY A 237 -15.87 -24.38 1.79
N CYS A 238 -14.91 -23.60 1.29
CA CYS A 238 -13.50 -23.81 1.56
C CYS A 238 -13.13 -23.34 2.97
N MET A 239 -12.43 -24.19 3.72
CA MET A 239 -11.97 -23.89 5.07
C MET A 239 -10.87 -22.82 5.13
N THR A 240 -10.23 -22.52 4.00
CA THR A 240 -9.16 -21.50 3.91
C THR A 240 -9.69 -20.10 3.57
N ARG A 241 -11.00 -19.85 3.73
CA ARG A 241 -11.59 -18.52 3.50
C ARG A 241 -10.83 -17.41 4.22
N ASP A 242 -10.50 -17.63 5.50
CA ASP A 242 -9.82 -16.62 6.34
C ASP A 242 -8.34 -16.43 5.96
N ASP A 243 -7.81 -17.26 5.06
CA ASP A 243 -6.45 -17.12 4.52
C ASP A 243 -6.41 -16.16 3.30
N ALA A 244 -7.57 -15.72 2.77
CA ALA A 244 -7.62 -14.90 1.55
C ALA A 244 -6.95 -13.53 1.73
N ASP A 245 -7.21 -12.85 2.86
CA ASP A 245 -6.59 -11.56 3.17
C ASP A 245 -5.07 -11.67 3.35
N VAL A 246 -4.60 -12.82 3.81
CA VAL A 246 -3.21 -13.06 4.18
C VAL A 246 -2.43 -13.61 2.98
N HIS A 247 -2.69 -14.85 2.60
CA HIS A 247 -1.93 -15.59 1.60
C HIS A 247 -2.36 -15.20 0.19
N GLY A 248 -3.68 -15.08 -0.04
CA GLY A 248 -4.21 -14.55 -1.30
C GLY A 248 -3.74 -13.12 -1.53
N GLY A 249 -3.91 -12.29 -0.50
CA GLY A 249 -3.50 -10.90 -0.53
C GLY A 249 -2.00 -10.70 -0.78
N ASN A 250 -1.14 -11.50 -0.17
CA ASN A 250 0.31 -11.46 -0.42
C ASN A 250 0.65 -11.85 -1.87
N THR A 251 -0.01 -12.87 -2.43
CA THR A 251 0.18 -13.29 -3.83
C THR A 251 -0.27 -12.21 -4.82
N TYR A 252 -1.46 -11.64 -4.63
CA TYR A 252 -1.97 -10.56 -5.49
C TYR A 252 -1.13 -9.30 -5.39
N SER A 253 -0.64 -8.96 -4.20
CA SER A 253 0.28 -7.83 -4.00
C SER A 253 1.59 -8.05 -4.76
N ALA A 254 2.14 -9.27 -4.74
CA ALA A 254 3.34 -9.60 -5.48
C ALA A 254 3.14 -9.48 -7.01
N LEU A 255 1.96 -9.84 -7.51
CA LEU A 255 1.60 -9.66 -8.92
C LEU A 255 1.50 -8.18 -9.30
N LEU A 256 0.80 -7.36 -8.52
CA LEU A 256 0.71 -5.91 -8.76
C LEU A 256 2.08 -5.25 -8.78
N PHE A 257 2.93 -5.60 -7.82
CA PHE A 257 4.29 -5.08 -7.73
C PHE A 257 5.15 -5.54 -8.92
N ALA A 258 5.17 -6.83 -9.24
CA ALA A 258 6.02 -7.34 -10.31
C ALA A 258 5.60 -6.85 -11.70
N THR A 259 4.30 -6.66 -11.94
CA THR A 259 3.78 -6.29 -13.27
C THR A 259 3.70 -4.80 -13.52
N LEU A 260 3.34 -4.03 -12.48
CA LEU A 260 3.05 -2.59 -12.58
C LEU A 260 3.85 -1.75 -11.58
N ALA A 261 4.79 -2.31 -10.82
CA ALA A 261 5.50 -1.61 -9.73
C ALA A 261 4.60 -1.02 -8.64
N ILE A 262 3.33 -1.42 -8.57
CA ILE A 262 2.39 -0.88 -7.57
C ILE A 262 2.65 -1.54 -6.23
N MET A 263 3.00 -0.73 -5.23
CA MET A 263 3.23 -1.18 -3.87
C MET A 263 2.02 -0.86 -3.00
N LEU A 264 1.49 -1.87 -2.32
CA LEU A 264 0.40 -1.72 -1.36
C LEU A 264 0.95 -1.34 0.03
N PRO A 265 0.11 -0.83 0.95
CA PRO A 265 0.51 -0.60 2.34
C PRO A 265 0.54 -1.92 3.10
N ARG A 266 1.30 -2.89 2.59
CA ARG A 266 1.60 -4.18 3.21
C ARG A 266 2.90 -4.71 2.64
N GLY A 267 3.81 -5.17 3.50
CA GLY A 267 5.07 -5.75 3.03
C GLY A 267 4.84 -7.12 2.40
N LEU A 268 5.58 -7.39 1.32
CA LEU A 268 5.52 -8.64 0.57
C LEU A 268 6.34 -9.73 1.26
N PHE A 269 5.71 -10.86 1.54
CA PHE A 269 6.40 -12.06 1.99
C PHE A 269 6.53 -13.05 0.83
N LEU A 270 7.52 -12.84 -0.03
CA LEU A 270 7.62 -13.56 -1.31
C LEU A 270 7.89 -15.08 -1.19
N GLN A 271 8.29 -15.54 0.00
CA GLN A 271 8.54 -16.97 0.30
C GLN A 271 7.36 -17.65 0.98
N ASP A 272 6.20 -17.00 1.04
CA ASP A 272 4.98 -17.60 1.56
C ASP A 272 4.56 -18.83 0.75
N GLU A 273 3.78 -19.70 1.37
CA GLU A 273 3.15 -20.81 0.66
C GLU A 273 1.87 -20.32 -0.02
N ALA A 274 1.78 -20.52 -1.33
CA ALA A 274 0.55 -20.29 -2.09
C ALA A 274 -0.47 -21.40 -1.76
N LYS A 275 -1.30 -21.19 -0.72
CA LYS A 275 -2.24 -22.19 -0.20
C LYS A 275 -3.52 -22.43 -1.05
N GLY A 276 -3.45 -22.30 -2.38
CA GLY A 276 -4.66 -22.42 -3.24
C GLY A 276 -5.74 -21.38 -2.93
N VAL A 277 -5.37 -20.25 -2.31
CA VAL A 277 -6.32 -19.21 -1.88
C VAL A 277 -6.54 -18.17 -2.98
N CYS A 278 -5.97 -18.39 -4.16
CA CYS A 278 -6.00 -17.45 -5.29
C CYS A 278 -6.83 -17.96 -6.48
N ASP A 279 -7.64 -18.99 -6.26
CA ASP A 279 -8.40 -19.71 -7.29
C ASP A 279 -9.41 -18.83 -8.04
N TYR A 280 -9.74 -17.64 -7.51
CA TYR A 280 -10.57 -16.65 -8.19
C TYR A 280 -9.97 -16.17 -9.52
N LEU A 281 -8.65 -16.17 -9.64
CA LEU A 281 -7.97 -15.81 -10.88
C LEU A 281 -7.92 -16.98 -11.88
N ARG A 282 -8.46 -18.16 -11.58
CA ARG A 282 -8.42 -19.29 -12.51
C ARG A 282 -9.05 -18.92 -13.86
N PRO A 283 -8.43 -19.30 -15.00
CA PRO A 283 -9.03 -19.07 -16.30
C PRO A 283 -10.46 -19.62 -16.33
N PRO A 284 -11.46 -18.80 -16.65
CA PRO A 284 -12.85 -19.21 -16.60
C PRO A 284 -13.10 -20.27 -17.67
N GLU A 285 -13.88 -21.28 -17.33
CA GLU A 285 -14.32 -22.28 -18.30
C GLU A 285 -15.34 -21.65 -19.27
N THR A 286 -15.98 -20.53 -18.87
CA THR A 286 -16.95 -19.80 -19.71
C THR A 286 -16.79 -18.27 -19.70
N ARG A 287 -17.16 -17.60 -20.81
CA ARG A 287 -17.13 -16.13 -20.98
C ARG A 287 -17.94 -15.35 -19.92
N GLN A 288 -18.93 -15.99 -19.30
CA GLN A 288 -19.79 -15.37 -18.30
C GLN A 288 -19.12 -15.30 -16.91
N GLU A 289 -18.26 -16.27 -16.58
CA GLU A 289 -17.37 -16.22 -15.41
C GLU A 289 -16.31 -15.11 -15.58
N ALA A 290 -15.77 -14.96 -16.80
CA ALA A 290 -14.83 -13.88 -17.15
C ALA A 290 -15.44 -12.47 -17.00
N LEU A 291 -16.68 -12.28 -17.45
CA LEU A 291 -17.38 -11.00 -17.38
C LEU A 291 -17.82 -10.65 -15.95
N MET A 292 -18.09 -11.64 -15.11
CA MET A 292 -18.43 -11.43 -13.69
C MET A 292 -17.21 -11.06 -12.84
N ALA A 293 -16.00 -11.40 -13.27
CA ALA A 293 -14.75 -10.96 -12.63
C ALA A 293 -14.41 -9.47 -12.85
N VAL A 294 -15.04 -8.82 -13.83
CA VAL A 294 -14.61 -7.49 -14.36
C VAL A 294 -15.66 -6.39 -14.15
N SER A 295 -16.85 -6.68 -13.61
CA SER A 295 -17.89 -5.66 -13.35
C SER A 295 -18.12 -5.42 -11.86
N PRO A 296 -17.53 -4.36 -11.25
CA PRO A 296 -17.59 -4.10 -9.80
C PRO A 296 -18.90 -3.43 -9.35
N LYS A 297 -19.71 -2.86 -10.25
CA LYS A 297 -20.81 -1.96 -9.88
C LYS A 297 -22.15 -2.67 -9.62
N ASP A 298 -22.42 -3.86 -10.19
CA ASP A 298 -23.79 -4.44 -10.17
C ASP A 298 -23.91 -5.97 -9.89
N SER A 299 -22.81 -6.70 -9.70
CA SER A 299 -22.81 -8.18 -9.85
C SER A 299 -23.03 -9.00 -8.57
N PHE A 300 -23.04 -8.41 -7.37
CA PHE A 300 -23.12 -9.18 -6.12
C PHE A 300 -24.54 -9.47 -5.59
N LYS A 301 -25.58 -8.85 -6.15
CA LYS A 301 -26.96 -8.99 -5.62
C LYS A 301 -27.72 -10.24 -6.10
N SER A 302 -27.19 -11.00 -7.07
CA SER A 302 -27.90 -12.12 -7.71
C SER A 302 -27.08 -13.41 -7.80
N PHE A 303 -26.19 -13.66 -6.83
CA PHE A 303 -25.33 -14.83 -6.84
C PHE A 303 -26.03 -16.09 -6.27
N LYS A 304 -26.67 -16.86 -7.15
CA LYS A 304 -27.07 -18.27 -6.91
C LYS A 304 -26.69 -19.12 -8.13
N MET A 305 -25.39 -19.33 -8.34
CA MET A 305 -24.91 -20.36 -9.27
C MET A 305 -24.45 -21.57 -8.47
N GLY A 306 -24.92 -22.75 -8.87
CA GLY A 306 -24.58 -24.02 -8.25
C GLY A 306 -23.15 -24.42 -8.59
N PHE A 307 -22.19 -23.95 -7.80
CA PHE A 307 -20.87 -24.57 -7.76
C PHE A 307 -21.05 -26.01 -7.28
N GLN A 308 -20.75 -26.97 -8.14
CA GLN A 308 -20.60 -28.36 -7.69
C GLN A 308 -19.41 -28.40 -6.72
N ARG A 309 -19.60 -29.04 -5.56
CA ARG A 309 -18.55 -29.29 -4.57
C ARG A 309 -17.48 -30.24 -5.14
N GLY A 310 -16.66 -29.75 -6.05
CA GLY A 310 -15.41 -30.40 -6.45
C GLY A 310 -14.32 -30.05 -5.44
N SER A 311 -13.44 -31.01 -5.12
CA SER A 311 -12.26 -30.70 -4.29
C SER A 311 -11.39 -29.68 -5.02
N LEU A 312 -11.22 -28.49 -4.44
CA LEU A 312 -10.23 -27.53 -4.91
C LEU A 312 -8.86 -28.18 -4.78
N MET A 313 -8.29 -28.59 -5.90
CA MET A 313 -6.87 -28.92 -5.99
C MET A 313 -6.14 -27.59 -6.04
N ALA A 314 -5.31 -27.31 -5.04
CA ALA A 314 -4.55 -26.07 -4.86
C ALA A 314 -3.55 -25.72 -6.01
N ASP A 315 -3.63 -26.43 -7.14
CA ASP A 315 -2.69 -26.39 -8.25
C ASP A 315 -3.17 -25.57 -9.47
N TYR A 316 -4.38 -24.99 -9.44
CA TYR A 316 -4.99 -24.31 -10.60
C TYR A 316 -5.03 -22.79 -10.47
N PHE A 317 -3.87 -22.18 -10.18
CA PHE A 317 -3.67 -20.75 -10.36
C PHE A 317 -3.29 -20.40 -11.82
N ILE A 318 -3.48 -19.14 -12.27
CA ILE A 318 -3.11 -18.70 -13.64
C ILE A 318 -1.68 -19.09 -13.98
N PHE A 319 -0.78 -18.95 -13.00
CA PHE A 319 0.62 -19.26 -13.14
C PHE A 319 1.00 -20.40 -12.19
N PRO A 320 1.74 -21.41 -12.65
CA PRO A 320 2.24 -22.45 -11.76
C PRO A 320 3.27 -21.85 -10.79
N GLY A 321 3.20 -22.23 -9.51
CA GLY A 321 4.15 -21.78 -8.51
C GLY A 321 3.74 -22.17 -7.11
N ARG A 322 4.71 -22.38 -6.22
CA ARG A 322 4.45 -22.69 -4.80
C ARG A 322 4.51 -21.44 -3.92
N THR A 323 5.11 -20.38 -4.43
CA THR A 323 5.32 -19.13 -3.70
C THR A 323 4.86 -17.92 -4.52
N PRO A 324 4.52 -16.79 -3.86
CA PRO A 324 4.27 -15.53 -4.55
C PRO A 324 5.43 -15.11 -5.47
N LEU A 325 6.67 -15.43 -5.11
CA LEU A 325 7.84 -15.19 -5.95
C LEU A 325 7.76 -15.93 -7.28
N ASP A 326 7.46 -17.23 -7.25
CA ASP A 326 7.40 -18.07 -8.44
C ASP A 326 6.29 -17.56 -9.37
N VAL A 327 5.12 -17.31 -8.79
CA VAL A 327 3.95 -16.76 -9.47
C VAL A 327 4.28 -15.41 -10.12
N ALA A 328 4.88 -14.48 -9.38
CA ALA A 328 5.27 -13.17 -9.90
C ALA A 328 6.31 -13.26 -11.02
N LYS A 329 7.30 -14.14 -10.90
CA LYS A 329 8.29 -14.39 -11.97
C LYS A 329 7.65 -14.94 -13.23
N ARG A 330 6.68 -15.84 -13.12
CA ARG A 330 5.91 -16.36 -14.27
C ARG A 330 5.03 -15.28 -14.89
N ALA A 331 4.41 -14.41 -14.07
CA ALA A 331 3.60 -13.31 -14.56
C ALA A 331 4.38 -12.30 -15.42
N ILE A 332 5.69 -12.16 -15.19
CA ILE A 332 6.57 -11.30 -16.01
C ILE A 332 7.45 -12.06 -17.00
N SER A 333 7.33 -13.39 -17.05
CA SER A 333 8.04 -14.23 -18.02
C SER A 333 7.55 -13.89 -19.42
N ARG A 334 8.47 -13.69 -20.36
CA ARG A 334 8.17 -13.48 -21.79
C ARG A 334 8.06 -14.79 -22.59
N ARG A 335 8.00 -15.93 -21.89
CA ARG A 335 7.82 -17.23 -22.55
C ARG A 335 6.43 -17.31 -23.17
N ALA A 336 6.33 -18.02 -24.29
CA ALA A 336 5.06 -18.22 -25.01
C ALA A 336 4.04 -19.00 -24.15
N GLU A 337 4.50 -19.98 -23.37
CA GLU A 337 3.66 -20.80 -22.48
C GLU A 337 2.93 -19.98 -21.40
N ASP A 338 3.46 -18.82 -21.02
CA ASP A 338 2.86 -17.95 -20.00
C ASP A 338 1.88 -16.92 -20.61
N GLN A 339 1.81 -16.81 -21.93
CA GLN A 339 1.11 -15.73 -22.62
C GLN A 339 -0.38 -15.65 -22.28
N ASP A 340 -1.08 -16.79 -22.29
CA ASP A 340 -2.51 -16.79 -22.00
C ASP A 340 -2.78 -16.44 -20.54
N GLY A 341 -1.89 -16.85 -19.64
CA GLY A 341 -1.93 -16.42 -18.25
C GLY A 341 -1.75 -14.91 -18.11
N ARG A 342 -0.82 -14.30 -18.85
CA ARG A 342 -0.64 -12.83 -18.86
C ARG A 342 -1.86 -12.11 -19.42
N LYS A 343 -2.45 -12.58 -20.53
CA LYS A 343 -3.70 -12.02 -21.07
C LYS A 343 -4.85 -12.10 -20.08
N HIS A 344 -4.91 -13.16 -19.27
CA HIS A 344 -5.95 -13.28 -18.27
C HIS A 344 -5.71 -12.34 -17.07
N LEU A 345 -4.47 -12.32 -16.54
CA LEU A 345 -4.09 -11.41 -15.47
C LEU A 345 -4.31 -9.93 -15.85
N SER A 346 -4.08 -9.55 -17.12
CA SER A 346 -4.25 -8.16 -17.56
C SER A 346 -5.67 -7.62 -17.32
N LEU A 347 -6.70 -8.46 -17.38
CA LEU A 347 -8.08 -8.06 -17.10
C LEU A 347 -8.25 -7.55 -15.66
N TYR A 348 -7.59 -8.22 -14.70
CA TYR A 348 -7.63 -7.84 -13.29
C TYR A 348 -6.74 -6.63 -13.02
N LEU A 349 -5.60 -6.53 -13.70
CA LEU A 349 -4.74 -5.35 -13.63
C LEU A 349 -5.48 -4.12 -14.19
N GLU A 350 -6.20 -4.24 -15.30
CA GLU A 350 -7.06 -3.19 -15.86
C GLU A 350 -8.21 -2.83 -14.91
N ALA A 351 -8.86 -3.82 -14.28
CA ALA A 351 -9.90 -3.57 -13.28
C ALA A 351 -9.37 -2.83 -12.04
N PHE A 352 -8.17 -3.17 -11.57
CA PHE A 352 -7.51 -2.46 -10.47
C PHE A 352 -7.13 -1.03 -10.87
N THR A 353 -6.47 -0.88 -12.02
CA THR A 353 -5.98 0.43 -12.48
C THR A 353 -7.10 1.38 -12.91
N ARG A 354 -8.30 0.86 -13.19
CA ARG A 354 -9.51 1.67 -13.45
C ARG A 354 -9.79 2.69 -12.35
N TYR A 355 -9.50 2.38 -11.09
CA TYR A 355 -9.69 3.30 -9.95
C TYR A 355 -8.79 4.54 -9.99
N PHE A 356 -7.79 4.52 -10.87
CA PHE A 356 -6.82 5.58 -11.05
C PHE A 356 -6.92 6.24 -12.41
N THR A 357 -7.98 5.95 -13.19
CA THR A 357 -8.21 6.67 -14.45
C THR A 357 -8.67 8.08 -14.17
N LYS A 358 -8.48 8.95 -15.16
CA LYS A 358 -8.86 10.36 -15.10
C LYS A 358 -10.32 10.52 -14.62
N GLU A 359 -11.22 9.74 -15.18
CA GLU A 359 -12.67 9.82 -14.95
C GLU A 359 -13.05 9.44 -13.51
N GLU A 360 -12.35 8.47 -12.90
CA GLU A 360 -12.70 7.98 -11.56
C GLU A 360 -11.95 8.76 -10.46
N ILE A 361 -10.75 9.27 -10.72
CA ILE A 361 -9.88 9.81 -9.65
C ILE A 361 -9.84 11.34 -9.56
N ILE A 362 -10.05 12.07 -10.65
CA ILE A 362 -9.67 13.49 -10.70
C ILE A 362 -10.44 14.36 -9.71
N GLN A 363 -11.77 14.27 -9.71
CA GLN A 363 -12.62 15.10 -8.85
C GLN A 363 -12.48 14.68 -7.38
N PRO A 364 -12.53 13.38 -7.01
CA PRO A 364 -12.27 12.96 -5.64
C PRO A 364 -10.89 13.36 -5.10
N LEU A 365 -9.83 13.26 -5.93
CA LEU A 365 -8.48 13.68 -5.55
C LEU A 365 -8.43 15.19 -5.33
N PHE A 366 -8.99 15.99 -6.25
CA PHE A 366 -9.05 17.44 -6.09
C PHE A 366 -9.79 17.85 -4.81
N LEU A 367 -10.95 17.22 -4.54
CA LEU A 367 -11.72 17.47 -3.33
C LEU A 367 -10.93 17.14 -2.06
N HIS A 368 -10.17 16.06 -2.07
CA HIS A 368 -9.29 15.71 -0.96
C HIS A 368 -8.21 16.77 -0.75
N LEU A 369 -7.50 17.15 -1.83
CA LEU A 369 -6.44 18.16 -1.79
C LEU A 369 -6.96 19.57 -1.48
N SER A 370 -8.24 19.83 -1.66
CA SER A 370 -8.87 21.10 -1.28
C SER A 370 -8.84 21.36 0.23
N GLY A 371 -8.61 20.33 1.05
CA GLY A 371 -8.26 20.49 2.47
C GLY A 371 -6.97 21.30 2.66
N GLU A 372 -6.05 21.22 1.71
CA GLU A 372 -4.77 21.93 1.67
C GLU A 372 -4.87 23.22 0.82
N GLY A 373 -5.99 23.94 0.93
CA GLY A 373 -6.34 25.06 0.03
C GLY A 373 -5.26 26.13 -0.12
N GLN A 374 -4.48 26.43 0.92
CA GLN A 374 -3.35 27.36 0.83
C GLN A 374 -2.26 26.86 -0.12
N ALA A 375 -1.91 25.57 -0.04
CA ALA A 375 -0.91 24.98 -0.92
C ALA A 375 -1.40 24.96 -2.37
N LEU A 376 -2.65 24.57 -2.61
CA LEU A 376 -3.25 24.64 -3.96
C LEU A 376 -3.28 26.06 -4.52
N ASN A 377 -3.60 27.07 -3.71
CA ASN A 377 -3.57 28.48 -4.12
C ASN A 377 -2.15 28.94 -4.53
N VAL A 378 -1.11 28.50 -3.83
CA VAL A 378 0.28 28.77 -4.22
C VAL A 378 0.58 28.15 -5.59
N ILE A 379 0.13 26.92 -5.83
CA ILE A 379 0.30 26.25 -7.13
C ILE A 379 -0.50 26.96 -8.23
N LEU A 380 -1.73 27.39 -7.96
CA LEU A 380 -2.55 28.12 -8.91
C LEU A 380 -1.90 29.45 -9.31
N LYS A 381 -1.43 30.24 -8.34
CA LYS A 381 -0.73 31.52 -8.60
C LYS A 381 0.57 31.34 -9.38
N ASP A 382 1.26 30.22 -9.17
CA ASP A 382 2.45 29.90 -9.97
C ASP A 382 2.10 29.48 -11.41
N LEU A 383 0.94 28.85 -11.62
CA LEU A 383 0.46 28.47 -12.95
C LEU A 383 -0.12 29.66 -13.73
N TYR A 384 -0.87 30.52 -13.03
CA TYR A 384 -1.53 31.71 -13.58
C TYR A 384 -1.29 32.93 -12.66
N PRO A 385 -0.14 33.61 -12.80
CA PRO A 385 0.22 34.74 -11.92
C PRO A 385 -0.72 35.94 -11.98
N ASP A 386 -1.40 36.12 -13.11
CA ASP A 386 -2.31 37.24 -13.37
C ASP A 386 -3.75 36.96 -12.91
N GLU A 387 -4.05 35.72 -12.52
CA GLU A 387 -5.39 35.29 -12.12
C GLU A 387 -5.74 35.83 -10.73
N LYS A 388 -6.90 36.49 -10.62
CA LYS A 388 -7.37 37.11 -9.38
C LYS A 388 -8.23 36.19 -8.50
N VAL A 389 -8.09 34.87 -8.66
CA VAL A 389 -8.85 33.93 -7.84
C VAL A 389 -8.16 33.75 -6.49
N GLU A 390 -8.89 34.04 -5.42
CA GLU A 390 -8.43 33.87 -4.04
C GLU A 390 -8.62 32.43 -3.54
N ASP A 391 -9.59 31.70 -4.09
CA ASP A 391 -9.90 30.32 -3.76
C ASP A 391 -9.88 29.43 -5.00
N VAL A 392 -8.86 28.57 -5.09
CA VAL A 392 -8.69 27.57 -6.14
C VAL A 392 -9.95 26.72 -6.40
N ARG A 393 -10.82 26.55 -5.41
CA ARG A 393 -12.09 25.82 -5.59
C ARG A 393 -13.03 26.57 -6.51
N GLU A 394 -13.11 27.90 -6.42
CA GLU A 394 -13.91 28.73 -7.34
C GLU A 394 -13.31 28.77 -8.75
N TRP A 395 -12.00 28.55 -8.87
CA TRP A 395 -11.35 28.41 -10.16
C TRP A 395 -11.68 27.06 -10.82
N VAL A 396 -11.67 25.96 -10.06
CA VAL A 396 -11.97 24.61 -10.60
C VAL A 396 -13.48 24.37 -10.75
N TYR A 397 -14.29 24.80 -9.79
CA TYR A 397 -15.75 24.75 -9.86
C TYR A 397 -16.27 26.08 -10.40
N ASP A 398 -16.69 26.07 -11.65
CA ASP A 398 -17.10 27.27 -12.38
C ASP A 398 -18.35 27.89 -11.74
N VAL A 399 -18.15 28.94 -10.93
CA VAL A 399 -19.22 29.64 -10.20
C VAL A 399 -20.24 30.26 -11.15
N GLU A 400 -19.82 30.64 -12.36
CA GLU A 400 -20.72 31.21 -13.38
C GLU A 400 -21.62 30.14 -14.02
N LYS A 401 -21.22 28.87 -13.92
CA LYS A 401 -21.94 27.70 -14.45
C LYS A 401 -22.46 26.78 -13.35
N ASP A 402 -23.05 27.37 -12.31
CA ASP A 402 -23.72 26.60 -11.24
C ASP A 402 -22.77 25.62 -10.53
N TYR A 403 -21.51 26.02 -10.34
CA TYR A 403 -20.45 25.20 -9.73
C TYR A 403 -20.17 23.90 -10.49
N GLU A 404 -20.20 23.94 -11.83
CA GLU A 404 -19.78 22.81 -12.65
C GLU A 404 -18.27 22.54 -12.48
N PHE A 405 -17.90 21.26 -12.25
CA PHE A 405 -16.50 20.87 -12.11
C PHE A 405 -15.77 20.92 -13.46
N SER A 406 -14.81 21.83 -13.59
CA SER A 406 -13.96 21.92 -14.78
C SER A 406 -12.83 20.89 -14.71
N GLU A 407 -13.04 19.75 -15.37
CA GLU A 407 -12.05 18.68 -15.46
C GLU A 407 -10.71 19.18 -16.04
N GLU A 408 -10.75 20.00 -17.09
CA GLU A 408 -9.55 20.55 -17.73
C GLU A 408 -8.70 21.37 -16.75
N ARG A 409 -9.33 22.27 -15.98
CA ARG A 409 -8.66 23.10 -14.97
C ARG A 409 -8.05 22.23 -13.87
N ALA A 410 -8.79 21.24 -13.38
CA ALA A 410 -8.30 20.30 -12.37
C ALA A 410 -7.08 19.51 -12.90
N VAL A 411 -7.10 19.02 -14.14
CA VAL A 411 -5.97 18.29 -14.73
C VAL A 411 -4.73 19.16 -14.75
N LEU A 412 -4.85 20.40 -15.26
CA LEU A 412 -3.73 21.32 -15.37
C LEU A 412 -3.11 21.61 -14.01
N LEU A 413 -3.94 21.87 -13.01
CA LEU A 413 -3.50 22.14 -11.64
C LEU A 413 -2.81 20.94 -11.01
N LEU A 414 -3.39 19.73 -11.11
CA LEU A 414 -2.83 18.51 -10.52
C LEU A 414 -1.50 18.10 -11.18
N ARG A 415 -1.38 18.27 -12.50
CA ARG A 415 -0.11 18.09 -13.22
C ARG A 415 0.95 19.08 -12.74
N HIS A 416 0.56 20.34 -12.54
CA HIS A 416 1.47 21.39 -12.10
C HIS A 416 1.90 21.25 -10.62
N ALA A 417 0.99 20.75 -9.78
CA ALA A 417 1.29 20.29 -8.42
C ALA A 417 2.25 19.09 -8.43
N GLY A 418 2.26 18.33 -9.53
CA GLY A 418 3.15 17.20 -9.73
C GLY A 418 2.58 15.87 -9.25
N VAL A 419 1.26 15.75 -9.07
CA VAL A 419 0.58 14.54 -8.56
C VAL A 419 -0.13 13.73 -9.67
N ALA A 420 -0.19 14.27 -10.89
CA ALA A 420 -0.75 13.61 -12.08
C ALA A 420 0.26 13.58 -13.25
N GLU A 421 0.07 12.63 -14.17
CA GLU A 421 0.84 12.43 -15.42
C GLU A 421 0.46 13.41 -16.53
#